data_AF-A0A534TRS7-F1
#
_entry.id   AF-A0A534TRS7-F1
#
_cell.length_a   1.000
_cell.length_b   1.000
_cell.length_c   1.000
_cell.angle_alpha   90.00
_cell.angle_beta   90.00
_cell.angle_gamma   90.00
#
_symmetry.space_group_name_H-M   'P 1'
#
loop_
_entity.id
_entity.type
_entity.pdbx_description
1 polymer ?
#
loop_
_entity_poly.entity_id
_entity_poly.type
_entity_poly.pdbx_seq_one_letter_code
_entity_poly.pdbx_strand_id
1 'polypeptide(L)'
;MSRSDRDAPSAAELFDLLWESLADVLGTAATATLLRRAIKRAASHTAWSDPVVVTRNGLEHEYRLPETWKQPGNDEALGALRAVAAELRVLLVELTGPVVVRRLGRLALFRKGGIVFSDEEPT
;
A
#
# COMPACT_ATOMS: atom_id res chain seq x y z
N MET A 1 19.20 15.22 14.25
CA MET A 1 18.41 14.94 13.04
C MET A 1 19.39 14.46 11.97
N SER A 2 19.57 13.15 11.89
CA SER A 2 20.58 12.53 11.03
C SER A 2 20.13 12.53 9.57
N ARG A 3 21.10 12.66 8.67
CA ARG A 3 20.96 12.80 7.21
C ARG A 3 20.18 11.65 6.52
N SER A 4 19.87 10.56 7.23
CA SER A 4 19.13 9.39 6.73
C SER A 4 17.61 9.57 6.63
N ASP A 5 16.98 10.48 7.38
CA ASP A 5 15.52 10.64 7.34
C ASP A 5 14.99 11.31 6.06
N ARG A 6 15.87 11.98 5.29
CA ARG A 6 15.49 12.63 4.02
C ARG A 6 15.38 11.66 2.84
N ASP A 7 15.94 10.46 2.97
CA ASP A 7 15.91 9.43 1.91
C ASP A 7 14.87 8.33 2.19
N ALA A 8 14.13 8.43 3.30
CA ALA A 8 13.06 7.49 3.63
C ALA A 8 11.81 7.80 2.79
N PRO A 9 11.27 6.84 2.02
CA PRO A 9 10.10 7.07 1.20
C PRO A 9 8.89 7.39 2.07
N SER A 10 8.10 8.37 1.64
CA SER A 10 6.82 8.71 2.24
C SER A 10 5.79 7.59 2.01
N ALA A 11 4.77 7.52 2.87
CA ALA A 11 3.68 6.57 2.67
C ALA A 11 2.94 6.83 1.34
N ALA A 12 2.90 8.08 0.88
CA ALA A 12 2.32 8.45 -0.40
C ALA A 12 3.09 7.88 -1.60
N GLU A 13 4.42 7.98 -1.62
CA GLU A 13 5.24 7.40 -2.69
C GLU A 13 5.12 5.87 -2.74
N LEU A 14 5.05 5.23 -1.57
CA LEU A 14 4.84 3.78 -1.50
C LEU A 14 3.43 3.38 -1.93
N PHE A 15 2.40 4.15 -1.59
CA PHE A 15 1.03 3.88 -2.04
C PHE A 15 0.91 4.05 -3.56
N ASP A 16 1.52 5.08 -4.13
CA ASP A 16 1.53 5.30 -5.58
C ASP A 16 2.22 4.14 -6.31
N LEU A 17 3.41 3.72 -5.83
CA LEU A 17 4.09 2.54 -6.35
C LEU A 17 3.22 1.28 -6.27
N LEU A 18 2.47 1.11 -5.18
CA LEU A 18 1.57 -0.03 -4.99
C LEU A 18 0.43 -0.01 -5.99
N TRP A 19 -0.19 1.15 -6.17
CA TRP A 19 -1.25 1.37 -7.15
C TRP A 19 -0.77 1.02 -8.56
N GLU A 20 0.33 1.63 -9.01
CA GLU A 20 0.88 1.43 -10.36
C GLU A 20 1.30 -0.03 -10.58
N SER A 21 1.97 -0.65 -9.60
CA SER A 21 2.40 -2.05 -9.69
C SER A 21 1.24 -3.03 -9.82
N LEU A 22 0.12 -2.75 -9.16
CA LEU A 22 -1.08 -3.58 -9.24
C LEU A 22 -1.89 -3.29 -10.50
N ALA A 23 -1.99 -2.02 -10.90
CA ALA A 23 -2.70 -1.61 -12.11
C ALA A 23 -2.05 -2.23 -13.36
N ASP A 24 -0.72 -2.34 -13.40
CA ASP A 24 0.02 -3.02 -14.47
C ASP A 24 -0.33 -4.51 -14.60
N VAL A 25 -0.63 -5.19 -13.49
CA VAL A 25 -0.89 -6.65 -13.50
C VAL A 25 -2.37 -6.98 -13.63
N LEU A 26 -3.21 -6.25 -12.87
CA LEU A 26 -4.61 -6.58 -12.64
C LEU A 26 -5.56 -5.62 -13.36
N GLY A 27 -5.05 -4.50 -13.87
CA GLY A 27 -5.85 -3.37 -14.32
C GLY A 27 -6.30 -2.47 -13.17
N THR A 28 -6.64 -1.22 -13.51
CA THR A 28 -7.00 -0.18 -12.55
C THR A 28 -8.30 -0.49 -11.78
N ALA A 29 -9.29 -1.10 -12.43
CA ALA A 29 -10.57 -1.43 -11.79
C ALA A 29 -10.43 -2.50 -10.69
N ALA A 30 -9.66 -3.56 -10.96
CA ALA A 30 -9.38 -4.62 -9.98
C ALA A 30 -8.54 -4.06 -8.83
N THR A 31 -7.50 -3.28 -9.15
CA THR A 31 -6.65 -2.59 -8.18
C THR A 31 -7.45 -1.71 -7.23
N ALA A 32 -8.31 -0.83 -7.77
CA ALA A 32 -9.16 0.04 -6.98
C ALA A 32 -10.13 -0.73 -6.08
N THR A 33 -10.70 -1.84 -6.58
CA THR A 33 -11.63 -2.68 -5.81
C THR A 33 -10.92 -3.38 -4.65
N LEU A 34 -9.73 -3.95 -4.90
CA LEU A 34 -8.94 -4.62 -3.87
C LEU A 34 -8.44 -3.64 -2.81
N LEU A 35 -7.94 -2.47 -3.23
CA LEU A 35 -7.50 -1.42 -2.30
C LEU A 35 -8.65 -0.90 -1.46
N ARG A 36 -9.83 -0.61 -2.04
CA ARG A 36 -11.02 -0.24 -1.26
C ARG A 36 -11.35 -1.27 -0.18
N ARG A 37 -11.29 -2.55 -0.54
CA ARG A 37 -11.59 -3.64 0.39
C ARG A 37 -10.53 -3.75 1.49
N ALA A 38 -9.25 -3.67 1.14
CA ALA A 38 -8.14 -3.73 2.09
C ALA A 38 -8.14 -2.52 3.04
N ILE A 39 -8.32 -1.31 2.53
CA ILE A 39 -8.47 -0.07 3.30
C ILE A 39 -9.62 -0.19 4.29
N LYS A 40 -10.79 -0.65 3.84
CA LYS A 40 -11.97 -0.83 4.71
C LYS A 40 -11.69 -1.83 5.84
N ARG A 41 -11.00 -2.94 5.55
CA ARG A 41 -10.64 -3.94 6.57
C ARG A 41 -9.56 -3.42 7.51
N ALA A 42 -8.57 -2.69 7.02
CA ALA A 42 -7.52 -2.12 7.87
C ALA A 42 -8.09 -1.06 8.84
N ALA A 43 -9.02 -0.22 8.35
CA ALA A 43 -9.71 0.78 9.16
C ALA A 43 -10.62 0.18 10.25
N SER A 44 -11.11 -1.06 10.10
CA SER A 44 -11.90 -1.70 11.18
C SER A 44 -11.03 -2.18 12.35
N HIS A 45 -9.72 -2.31 12.15
CA HIS A 45 -8.77 -2.78 13.17
C HIS A 45 -7.93 -1.65 13.77
N THR A 46 -7.94 -0.46 13.16
CA THR A 46 -7.10 0.67 13.57
C THR A 46 -7.88 1.97 13.46
N ALA A 47 -7.85 2.79 14.52
CA ALA A 47 -8.42 4.13 14.47
C ALA A 47 -7.54 5.03 13.61
N TRP A 48 -7.97 5.33 12.38
CA TRP A 48 -7.30 6.29 11.50
C TRP A 48 -7.97 7.65 11.63
N SER A 49 -7.17 8.70 11.79
CA SER A 49 -7.68 10.06 11.83
C SER A 49 -8.14 10.57 10.46
N ASP A 50 -7.54 10.08 9.38
CA ASP A 50 -7.88 10.47 8.00
C ASP A 50 -7.67 9.29 7.02
N PRO A 51 -8.75 8.72 6.44
CA PRO A 51 -8.65 7.51 5.63
C PRO A 51 -8.25 7.79 4.17
N VAL A 52 -7.51 6.86 3.58
CA VAL A 52 -7.30 6.83 2.12
C VAL A 52 -8.63 6.58 1.42
N VAL A 53 -8.94 7.41 0.42
CA VAL A 53 -10.18 7.32 -0.34
C VAL A 53 -9.87 6.88 -1.77
N VAL A 54 -10.46 5.78 -2.21
CA VAL A 54 -10.37 5.31 -3.60
C VAL A 54 -11.74 5.46 -4.26
N THR A 55 -11.85 6.38 -5.21
CA THR A 55 -13.09 6.75 -5.88
C THR A 55 -13.12 6.26 -7.33
N ARG A 56 -14.33 6.19 -7.89
CA ARG A 56 -14.55 5.97 -9.31
C ARG A 56 -15.01 7.30 -9.91
N ASN A 57 -14.27 7.82 -10.89
CA ASN A 57 -14.58 9.03 -11.64
C ASN A 57 -14.95 8.64 -13.08
N GLY A 58 -16.24 8.36 -13.31
CA GLY A 58 -16.71 7.82 -14.59
C GLY A 58 -16.17 6.41 -14.87
N LEU A 59 -15.30 6.27 -15.87
CA LEU A 59 -14.61 5.01 -16.18
C LEU A 59 -13.25 4.91 -15.48
N GLU A 60 -12.73 6.02 -14.95
CA GLU A 60 -11.43 6.08 -14.31
C GLU A 60 -11.54 5.81 -12.81
N HIS A 61 -10.44 5.34 -12.25
CA HIS A 61 -10.30 5.10 -10.83
C HIS A 61 -9.18 5.97 -10.30
N GLU A 62 -9.47 6.71 -9.24
CA GLU A 62 -8.55 7.67 -8.63
C GLU A 62 -8.47 7.39 -7.14
N TYR A 63 -7.40 7.87 -6.52
CA TYR A 63 -7.23 7.83 -5.08
C TYR A 63 -6.82 9.19 -4.53
N ARG A 64 -7.24 9.48 -3.30
CA ARG A 64 -6.79 10.63 -2.51
C ARG A 64 -6.15 10.13 -1.23
N LEU A 65 -4.96 10.66 -0.95
CA LEU A 65 -4.21 10.36 0.27
C LEU A 65 -4.29 11.54 1.25
N PRO A 66 -4.26 11.28 2.56
CA PRO A 66 -4.07 12.32 3.56
C PRO A 66 -2.78 13.11 3.31
N GLU A 67 -2.78 14.41 3.58
CA GLU A 67 -1.56 15.24 3.44
C GLU A 67 -0.43 14.75 4.34
N THR A 68 -0.76 14.16 5.49
CA THR A 68 0.21 13.54 6.43
C THR A 68 1.00 12.40 5.79
N TRP A 69 0.43 11.70 4.79
CA TRP A 69 1.12 10.60 4.10
C TRP A 69 2.24 11.08 3.18
N LYS A 70 2.22 12.36 2.77
CA LYS A 70 3.28 12.97 1.96
C LYS A 70 4.51 13.34 2.79
N GLN A 71 4.41 13.31 4.13
CA GLN A 71 5.52 13.62 5.01
C GLN A 71 6.49 12.42 5.07
N PRO A 72 7.75 12.58 4.64
CA PRO A 72 8.76 11.53 4.78
C PRO A 72 8.96 11.15 6.25
N GLY A 73 9.13 9.85 6.53
CA GLY A 73 9.37 9.36 7.89
C GLY A 73 8.16 9.44 8.84
N ASN A 74 6.95 9.68 8.34
CA ASN A 74 5.75 9.63 9.18
C ASN A 74 5.38 8.17 9.53
N ASP A 75 5.74 7.74 10.74
CA ASP A 75 5.53 6.38 11.23
C ASP A 75 4.05 5.98 11.34
N GLU A 76 3.16 6.93 11.64
CA GLU A 76 1.71 6.66 11.68
C GLU A 76 1.18 6.35 10.28
N ALA A 77 1.57 7.15 9.29
CA ALA A 77 1.21 6.93 7.90
C ALA A 77 1.79 5.61 7.35
N LEU A 78 3.05 5.30 7.68
CA LEU A 78 3.66 4.01 7.33
C LEU A 78 2.96 2.84 8.04
N GLY A 79 2.58 3.01 9.31
CA GLY A 79 1.80 2.02 10.06
C GLY A 79 0.44 1.73 9.41
N ALA A 80 -0.27 2.77 9.00
CA ALA A 80 -1.53 2.63 8.27
C ALA A 80 -1.33 1.91 6.92
N LEU A 81 -0.27 2.26 6.17
CA LEU A 81 0.05 1.57 4.92
C LEU A 81 0.42 0.10 5.14
N ARG A 82 1.14 -0.25 6.21
CA ARG A 82 1.42 -1.66 6.58
C ARG A 82 0.13 -2.43 6.86
N ALA A 83 -0.82 -1.82 7.56
CA ALA A 83 -2.12 -2.45 7.82
C ALA A 83 -2.89 -2.71 6.52
N VAL A 84 -2.90 -1.76 5.57
CA VAL A 84 -3.48 -1.96 4.23
C VAL A 84 -2.76 -3.09 3.49
N ALA A 85 -1.43 -3.09 3.49
CA ALA A 85 -0.63 -4.10 2.79
C ALA A 85 -0.90 -5.52 3.32
N ALA A 86 -1.07 -5.67 4.64
CA ALA A 86 -1.41 -6.95 5.26
C ALA A 86 -2.78 -7.48 4.80
N GLU A 87 -3.81 -6.63 4.81
CA GLU A 87 -5.15 -6.99 4.32
C GLU A 87 -5.16 -7.29 2.81
N LEU A 88 -4.42 -6.49 2.05
CA LEU A 88 -4.30 -6.64 0.60
C LEU A 88 -3.56 -7.94 0.24
N ARG A 89 -2.52 -8.31 0.99
CA ARG A 89 -1.79 -9.56 0.82
C ARG A 89 -2.73 -10.76 0.87
N VAL A 90 -3.62 -10.82 1.87
CA VAL A 90 -4.60 -11.91 2.00
C VAL A 90 -5.48 -12.00 0.75
N LEU A 91 -6.02 -10.87 0.30
CA LEU A 91 -6.89 -10.81 -0.88
C LEU A 91 -6.14 -11.22 -2.17
N LEU A 92 -4.90 -10.77 -2.33
CA LEU A 92 -4.08 -11.10 -3.49
C LEU A 92 -3.72 -12.59 -3.54
N VAL A 93 -3.37 -13.19 -2.40
CA VAL A 93 -3.09 -14.63 -2.33
C VAL A 93 -4.33 -15.44 -2.67
N GLU A 94 -5.49 -15.07 -2.12
CA GLU A 94 -6.77 -15.75 -2.37
C GLU A 94 -7.14 -15.74 -3.87
N LEU A 95 -6.92 -14.62 -4.57
CA LEU A 95 -7.36 -14.44 -5.95
C LEU A 95 -6.33 -14.84 -7.01
N THR A 96 -5.04 -14.72 -6.69
CA THR A 96 -3.95 -14.83 -7.68
C THR A 96 -2.90 -15.87 -7.29
N GLY A 97 -3.08 -16.55 -6.16
CA GLY A 97 -1.99 -17.27 -5.51
C GLY A 97 -0.86 -16.33 -5.09
N PRO A 98 0.35 -16.84 -4.84
CA PRO A 98 1.45 -16.02 -4.31
C PRO A 98 2.11 -15.12 -5.37
N VAL A 99 1.67 -15.14 -6.63
CA VAL A 99 2.41 -14.54 -7.76
C VAL A 99 2.53 -13.02 -7.63
N VAL A 100 1.41 -12.33 -7.43
CA VAL A 100 1.41 -10.86 -7.32
C VAL A 100 2.16 -10.41 -6.06
N VAL A 101 1.96 -11.12 -4.96
CA VAL A 101 2.60 -10.84 -3.67
C VAL A 101 4.12 -11.02 -3.73
N ARG A 102 4.62 -12.07 -4.39
CA ARG A 102 6.05 -12.26 -4.66
C ARG A 102 6.61 -11.17 -5.58
N ARG A 103 5.85 -10.73 -6.59
CA ARG A 103 6.24 -9.62 -7.47
C ARG A 103 6.41 -8.32 -6.67
N LEU A 104 5.44 -7.98 -5.82
CA LEU A 104 5.52 -6.79 -4.95
C LEU A 104 6.69 -6.89 -3.96
N GLY A 105 6.93 -8.06 -3.35
CA GLY A 105 8.02 -8.27 -2.40
C GLY A 105 9.42 -8.04 -2.96
N ARG A 106 9.60 -8.12 -4.28
CA ARG A 106 10.88 -7.84 -4.95
C ARG A 106 11.19 -6.35 -5.09
N LEU A 107 10.20 -5.48 -4.92
CA LEU A 107 10.39 -4.03 -5.05
C LEU A 107 11.12 -3.50 -3.80
N ALA A 108 12.35 -3.03 -4.01
CA ALA A 108 13.23 -2.58 -2.93
C ALA A 108 12.65 -1.43 -2.09
N LEU A 109 11.81 -0.58 -2.69
CA LEU A 109 11.16 0.55 -2.00
C LEU A 109 10.20 0.08 -0.90
N PHE A 110 9.45 -1.01 -1.12
CA PHE A 110 8.60 -1.56 -0.06
C PHE A 110 9.40 -2.08 1.12
N ARG A 111 10.50 -2.79 0.87
CA ARG A 111 11.41 -3.25 1.94
C ARG A 111 12.03 -2.09 2.71
N LYS A 112 12.45 -1.02 2.02
CA LYS A 112 12.97 0.20 2.66
C LYS A 112 11.93 0.91 3.52
N GLY A 113 10.66 0.92 3.11
CA GLY A 113 9.54 1.46 3.88
C GLY A 113 9.01 0.53 5.00
N GLY A 114 9.57 -0.68 5.14
CA GLY A 114 9.08 -1.69 6.07
C GLY A 114 7.70 -2.23 5.70
N ILE A 115 7.34 -2.23 4.41
CA ILE A 115 6.13 -2.86 3.88
C ILE A 115 6.48 -4.28 3.43
N VAL A 116 5.85 -5.28 4.04
CA VAL A 116 6.15 -6.68 3.80
C VAL A 116 4.98 -7.36 3.10
N PHE A 117 5.24 -7.93 1.93
CA PHE A 117 4.27 -8.71 1.17
C PHE A 117 4.57 -10.22 1.23
N SER A 118 5.83 -10.65 1.34
CA SER A 118 6.23 -12.06 1.31
C SER A 118 6.46 -12.65 2.70
N ASP A 119 6.22 -13.96 2.87
CA ASP A 119 6.57 -14.74 4.07
C ASP A 119 8.03 -15.26 4.05
N GLU A 120 8.85 -14.82 3.10
CA GLU A 120 10.27 -15.20 3.12
C GLU A 120 10.92 -14.51 4.33
N GLU A 121 11.10 -15.28 5.41
CA GLU A 121 12.06 -14.96 6.46
C GLU A 121 13.39 -14.59 5.78
N PRO A 122 14.04 -13.49 6.20
CA PRO A 122 15.37 -13.17 5.71
C PRO A 122 16.27 -14.34 6.11
N THR A 123 16.68 -15.13 5.13
CA THR A 123 17.69 -16.18 5.27
C THR A 123 19.07 -15.57 5.26
#